data_AF-A0A8X6FG44-F1
#
_entry.id   AF-A0A8X6FG44-F1
#
_cell.length_a   1.000
_cell.length_b   1.000
_cell.length_c   1.000
_cell.angle_alpha   90.00
_cell.angle_beta   90.00
_cell.angle_gamma   90.00
#
_symmetry.space_group_name_H-M   'P 1'
#
loop_
_entity.id
_entity.type
_entity.pdbx_description
1 polymer ?
#
loop_
_entity_poly.entity_id
_entity_poly.type
_entity_poly.pdbx_seq_one_letter_code
_entity_poly.pdbx_strand_id
1 'polypeptide(L)' 'MLGLNWNTVQDELSLDVTSLLRSLKNMLNTKRFVLHAAAMIFDPVGFVSPFVVRIKCLLQEIWLRGIDWDDLQVKWIN' A
#
# COMPACT_ATOMS: atom_id res chain seq x y z
N MET A 1 4.03 -11.33 4.42
CA MET A 1 2.74 -11.24 5.12
C MET A 1 2.05 -9.98 4.61
N LEU A 2 0.77 -10.05 4.26
CA LEU A 2 0.00 -8.90 3.74
C LEU A 2 -0.92 -8.40 4.86
N GLY A 3 -1.03 -7.09 5.02
CA GLY A 3 -1.94 -6.48 6.00
C GLY A 3 -1.47 -6.51 7.44
N LEU A 4 -2.45 -6.41 8.35
CA LEU A 4 -2.24 -6.35 9.79
C LEU A 4 -1.66 -7.66 10.34
N ASN A 5 -0.66 -7.54 11.20
CA ASN A 5 -0.07 -8.64 11.94
C ASN A 5 -0.82 -8.83 13.27
N TRP A 6 -1.42 -9.99 13.45
CA TRP A 6 -2.05 -10.39 14.71
C TRP A 6 -1.07 -11.24 15.50
N ASN A 7 -0.58 -10.71 16.62
CA ASN A 7 0.13 -11.47 17.63
C ASN A 7 -0.87 -12.05 18.64
N THR A 8 -1.26 -13.32 18.47
CA THR A 8 -2.30 -13.95 19.30
C THR A 8 -1.85 -14.23 20.73
N VAL A 9 -0.53 -14.24 20.98
CA VAL A 9 0.03 -14.47 22.31
C VAL A 9 -0.08 -13.21 23.16
N GLN A 10 0.12 -12.04 22.56
CA GLN A 10 0.04 -10.73 23.24
C GLN A 10 -1.29 -10.01 23.02
N ASP A 11 -2.18 -10.58 22.21
CA ASP A 11 -3.43 -9.94 21.76
C ASP A 11 -3.20 -8.56 21.12
N GLU A 12 -2.13 -8.46 20.33
CA GLU A 12 -1.71 -7.21 19.70
C GLU A 12 -1.93 -7.26 18.19
N LEU A 13 -2.57 -6.21 17.67
CA LEU A 13 -2.72 -5.96 16.25
C LEU A 13 -1.74 -4.85 15.84
N SER A 14 -0.86 -5.16 14.89
CA SER A 14 0.22 -4.24 14.50
C SER A 14 0.33 -4.11 12.98
N LEU A 15 0.78 -2.94 12.51
CA LEU A 15 1.25 -2.75 11.15
C LEU A 15 2.78 -2.69 11.17
N ASP A 16 3.44 -3.46 10.31
CA ASP A 16 4.89 -3.35 10.14
C ASP A 16 5.24 -2.12 9.29
N VAL A 17 5.20 -0.96 9.93
CA VAL A 17 5.53 0.33 9.32
C VAL A 17 7.00 0.38 8.90
N THR A 18 7.89 -0.33 9.58
CA THR A 18 9.33 -0.33 9.25
C THR A 18 9.58 -1.00 7.92
N SER A 19 9.00 -2.19 7.69
CA SER A 19 9.06 -2.88 6.41
C SER A 19 8.36 -2.08 5.31
N LEU A 20 7.21 -1.47 5.61
CA LEU A 20 6.50 -0.58 4.68
C LEU A 20 7.40 0.58 4.23
N LEU A 21 7.98 1.33 5.17
CA LEU A 21 8.84 2.47 4.85
C LEU A 21 10.10 2.06 4.08
N ARG A 22 10.68 0.90 4.40
CA ARG A 22 11.83 0.37 3.65
C ARG A 22 11.44 0.02 2.21
N SER A 23 10.26 -0.59 2.03
CA SER A 23 9.68 -0.86 0.72
C SER A 23 9.50 0.45 -0.05
N LEU A 24 8.79 1.43 0.55
CA LEU A 24 8.54 2.75 -0.06
C LEU A 24 9.82 3.52 -0.42
N LYS A 25 10.89 3.44 0.39
CA LYS A 25 12.18 4.10 0.08
C LYS A 25 12.88 3.51 -1.14
N ASN A 26 12.67 2.23 -1.41
CA ASN A 26 13.23 1.54 -2.58
C ASN A 26 12.26 1.54 -3.77
N MET A 27 11.27 2.44 -3.77
CA MET A 27 10.26 2.55 -4.82
C MET A 27 10.90 2.75 -6.19
N LEU A 28 10.78 1.73 -7.04
CA LEU A 28 10.61 1.95 -8.46
C LEU A 28 9.20 2.51 -8.63
N ASN A 29 9.05 3.63 -9.33
CA ASN A 29 7.76 4.32 -9.54
C ASN A 29 6.85 3.56 -10.53
N THR A 30 6.68 2.25 -10.32
CA THR A 30 5.85 1.38 -11.13
C THR A 30 4.51 1.12 -10.46
N LYS A 31 3.48 0.92 -11.29
CA LYS A 31 2.13 0.53 -10.81
C LYS A 31 2.17 -0.74 -9.97
N ARG A 32 3.00 -1.73 -10.35
CA ARG A 32 3.19 -2.97 -9.60
C ARG A 32 3.68 -2.70 -8.18
N PHE A 33 4.60 -1.76 -8.01
CA PHE A 33 5.13 -1.44 -6.69
C PHE A 33 4.08 -0.76 -5.81
N VAL A 34 3.33 0.22 -6.36
CA VAL A 34 2.28 0.89 -5.60
C VAL A 34 1.20 -0.10 -5.14
N LEU A 35 0.82 -1.06 -5.98
CA LEU A 35 -0.10 -2.13 -5.62
C LEU A 35 0.45 -3.02 -4.49
N HIS A 36 1.74 -3.36 -4.53
CA HIS A 36 2.39 -4.12 -3.46
C HIS A 36 2.35 -3.36 -2.13
N ALA A 37 2.72 -2.07 -2.14
CA ALA A 37 2.68 -1.23 -0.95
C ALA A 37 1.26 -1.06 -0.40
N ALA A 38 0.25 -0.92 -1.28
CA ALA A 38 -1.16 -0.87 -0.90
C ALA A 38 -1.61 -2.17 -0.20
N ALA A 39 -1.20 -3.32 -0.71
CA ALA A 39 -1.56 -4.63 -0.14
C ALA A 39 -0.94 -4.88 1.23
N MET A 40 0.17 -4.21 1.58
CA MET A 40 0.76 -4.27 2.92
C MET A 40 -0.11 -3.60 3.99
N ILE A 41 -1.01 -2.70 3.61
CA ILE A 41 -1.93 -1.97 4.51
C ILE A 41 -3.35 -2.59 4.46
N PHE A 42 -3.47 -3.82 3.94
CA PHE A 42 -4.75 -4.51 3.92
C PHE A 42 -5.32 -4.69 5.33
N ASP A 43 -6.57 -4.26 5.49
CA ASP A 43 -7.28 -4.25 6.76
C ASP A 43 -8.66 -4.88 6.58
N PRO A 44 -8.82 -6.14 6.98
CA PRO A 44 -10.08 -6.87 6.80
C PRO A 44 -11.19 -6.39 7.74
N VAL A 45 -10.86 -5.73 8.85
CA VAL A 45 -11.83 -5.40 9.92
C VAL A 45 -12.12 -3.90 9.99
N GLY A 46 -11.26 -3.05 9.43
CA GLY A 46 -11.48 -1.61 9.28
C GLY A 46 -10.82 -0.72 10.34
N PHE A 47 -9.92 -1.27 11.17
CA PHE A 47 -9.17 -0.53 12.19
C PHE A 47 -8.37 0.67 11.65
N VAL A 48 -7.92 0.62 10.41
CA VAL A 48 -7.17 1.68 9.70
C VAL A 48 -7.89 2.14 8.43
N SER A 49 -9.22 2.00 8.40
CA SER A 49 -10.09 2.37 7.27
C SER A 49 -9.77 3.75 6.63
N PRO A 50 -9.55 4.85 7.39
CA PRO A 50 -9.22 6.15 6.79
C PRO A 50 -7.97 6.13 5.90
N PHE A 51 -6.98 5.30 6.24
CA PHE A 51 -5.76 5.12 5.44
C PHE A 51 -6.03 4.24 4.22
N VAL A 52 -6.79 3.15 4.41
CA VAL A 52 -7.18 2.24 3.33
C VAL A 52 -7.99 2.96 2.25
N VAL A 53 -8.89 3.87 2.64
CA VAL A 53 -9.67 4.68 1.68
C VAL A 53 -8.75 5.56 0.83
N ARG A 54 -7.77 6.25 1.43
CA ARG A 54 -6.80 7.08 0.70
C ARG A 54 -5.98 6.24 -0.30
N ILE A 55 -5.57 5.05 0.10
CA ILE A 55 -4.83 4.11 -0.76
C ILE A 55 -5.72 3.65 -1.92
N LYS A 56 -6.99 3.34 -1.66
CA LYS A 56 -7.95 2.97 -2.72
C LYS A 56 -8.16 4.10 -3.72
N CYS A 57 -8.29 5.35 -3.28
CA CYS A 57 -8.36 6.51 -4.17
C CYS A 57 -7.11 6.63 -5.04
N LEU A 58 -5.93 6.48 -4.44
CA LEU A 58 -4.67 6.49 -5.19
C LEU A 58 -4.61 5.40 -6.26
N LEU A 59 -5.00 4.17 -5.90
CA LEU A 59 -5.05 3.08 -6.87
C LEU A 59 -6.00 3.39 -8.00
N GLN A 60 -7.19 3.93 -7.70
CA GLN A 60 -8.16 4.35 -8.72
C GLN A 60 -7.57 5.39 -9.68
N GLU A 61 -6.84 6.39 -9.19
CA GLU A 61 -6.16 7.37 -10.03
C GLU A 61 -5.12 6.72 -10.96
N ILE A 62 -4.34 5.76 -10.45
CA ILE A 62 -3.36 5.01 -11.25
C ILE A 62 -4.04 4.18 -12.34
N TRP A 63 -5.19 3.56 -12.02
CA TRP A 63 -6.00 2.82 -12.99
C TRP A 63 -6.55 3.73 -14.08
N LEU A 64 -7.07 4.89 -13.71
CA LEU A 64 -7.63 5.86 -14.66
C LEU A 64 -6.58 6.45 -15.62
N ARG A 65 -5.32 6.51 -15.19
CA ARG A 65 -4.20 6.99 -16.02
C ARG A 65 -3.70 5.95 -17.03
N GLY A 66 -4.18 4.71 -16.98
CA GLY A 66 -3.78 3.66 -17.93
C GLY A 66 -2.31 3.24 -17.83
N ILE A 67 -1.67 3.44 -16.67
CA ILE A 67 -0.25 3.11 -16.46
C ILE A 67 -0.07 1.59 -16.54
N ASP A 68 0.93 1.14 -17.28
CA ASP A 68 1.32 -0.26 -17.39
C ASP A 68 2.08 -0.73 -16.14
N TRP A 69 2.09 -2.05 -15.92
CA TRP A 69 2.54 -2.67 -14.67
C TRP A 69 3.96 -2.29 -14.25
N ASP A 70 4.89 -2.28 -15.21
CA ASP A 70 6.32 -2.01 -15.01
C ASP A 70 6.74 -0.64 -15.55
N ASP A 71 5.79 0.18 -15.99
CA ASP A 71 6.08 1.53 -16.47
C ASP A 71 6.51 2.41 -15.29
N LEU A 72 7.67 3.05 -15.43
CA LEU A 72 8.35 3.81 -14.36
C LEU A 72 7.75 5.21 -14.13
N GLN A 73 6.61 5.53 -14.76
CA GLN A 73 6.02 6.87 -14.78
C GLN A 73 4.70 6.99 -14.01
N VAL A 74 4.67 6.60 -12.73
CA VAL A 74 3.74 7.26 -11.79
C VAL A 74 4.25 8.68 -11.53
N LYS A 75 4.06 9.58 -12.51
CA LYS A 75 4.34 11.01 -12.37
C LYS A 75 3.26 11.61 -11.47
N TRP A 76 3.64 11.86 -10.23
CA TRP A 76 2.87 12.69 -9.32
C TRP A 76 2.74 14.08 -9.96
N ILE A 77 1.49 14.49 -10.13
CA ILE A 77 0.90 15.73 -10.68
C ILE A 77 1.91 16.88 -10.88
N ASN A 78 1.93 17.46 -12.10
CA ASN A 78 2.54 18.76 -12.43
C ASN A 78 2.00 19.88 -11.57
#